data_AF-A0A1A8EH83-F1
#
_entry.id   AF-A0A1A8EH83-F1
#
_cell.length_a   1.000
_cell.length_b   1.000
_cell.length_c   1.000
_cell.angle_alpha   90.00
_cell.angle_beta   90.00
_cell.angle_gamma   90.00
#
_symmetry.space_group_name_H-M   'P 1'
#
loop_
_entity.id
_entity.type
_entity.pdbx_description
1 polymer ?
#
loop_
_entity_poly.entity_id
_entity_poly.type
_entity_poly.pdbx_seq_one_letter_code
_entity_poly.pdbx_strand_id
1 'polypeptide(L)' 'RDYQLDGVQWLAQCQNNQQGCILADEMGLGKTCQTISLLVYMSGALGQKGPFLVLSPLSVLENWRNELER' A
#
# COMPACT_ATOMS: atom_id res chain seq x y z
N ARG A 1 -0.60 -5.64 -12.56
CA ARG A 1 -0.12 -6.99 -12.98
C ARG A 1 -0.68 -8.02 -12.00
N ASP A 2 -0.90 -9.26 -12.42
CA ASP A 2 -1.68 -10.23 -11.62
C ASP A 2 -1.10 -10.46 -10.21
N TYR A 3 0.22 -10.64 -10.10
CA TYR A 3 0.88 -10.80 -8.79
C TYR A 3 0.69 -9.61 -7.84
N GLN A 4 0.45 -8.40 -8.36
CA GLN A 4 0.20 -7.21 -7.54
C GLN A 4 -1.23 -7.23 -6.98
N LEU A 5 -2.19 -7.79 -7.74
CA LEU A 5 -3.55 -7.99 -7.26
C LEU A 5 -3.55 -9.01 -6.12
N ASP A 6 -2.82 -10.11 -6.27
CA ASP A 6 -2.64 -11.10 -5.21
C ASP A 6 -2.01 -10.48 -3.96
N GLY A 7 -0.96 -9.67 -4.13
CA GLY A 7 -0.32 -8.93 -3.04
C GLY A 7 -1.27 -7.97 -2.32
N VAL A 8 -2.06 -7.19 -3.06
CA VAL A 8 -3.04 -6.26 -2.47
C VAL A 8 -4.16 -7.02 -1.75
N GLN A 9 -4.65 -8.12 -2.32
CA GLN A 9 -5.66 -8.96 -1.69
C GLN A 9 -5.14 -9.55 -0.38
N TRP A 10 -3.90 -10.02 -0.34
CA TRP A 10 -3.25 -10.51 0.87
C TRP A 10 -3.10 -9.40 1.93
N LEU A 11 -2.64 -8.21 1.54
CA LEU A 11 -2.55 -7.06 2.44
C LEU A 11 -3.93 -6.67 3.02
N ALA A 12 -4.97 -6.67 2.20
CA ALA A 12 -6.34 -6.39 2.63
C ALA A 12 -6.85 -7.43 3.63
N GLN A 13 -6.50 -8.71 3.45
CA GLN A 13 -6.82 -9.78 4.41
C GLN A 13 -6.09 -9.57 5.75
N CYS A 14 -4.79 -9.27 5.73
CA CYS A 14 -4.04 -8.95 6.95
C CYS A 14 -4.71 -7.81 7.71
N GLN A 15 -5.11 -6.74 7.00
CA GLN A 15 -5.74 -5.60 7.64
C GLN A 15 -7.16 -5.91 8.16
N ASN A 16 -7.96 -6.67 7.41
CA ASN A 16 -9.28 -7.11 7.88
C ASN A 16 -9.18 -7.96 9.16
N ASN A 17 -8.10 -8.72 9.29
CA ASN A 17 -7.81 -9.53 10.47
C ASN A 17 -7.11 -8.74 11.60
N GLN A 18 -6.90 -7.42 11.42
CA GLN A 18 -6.18 -6.55 12.36
C GLN A 18 -4.76 -7.04 12.68
N GLN A 19 -4.07 -7.59 11.67
CA GLN A 19 -2.73 -8.14 11.77
C GLN A 19 -1.72 -7.25 11.05
N GLY A 20 -0.56 -7.05 11.67
CA GLY A 20 0.60 -6.52 10.98
C GLY A 20 1.10 -7.48 9.89
N CYS A 21 1.73 -6.96 8.86
CA CYS A 21 2.27 -7.74 7.75
C CYS A 21 3.63 -7.19 7.29
N ILE A 22 4.43 -8.05 6.65
CA ILE A 22 5.70 -7.69 6.02
C ILE A 22 5.61 -8.10 4.55
N LEU A 23 5.55 -7.10 3.66
CA LEU A 23 5.60 -7.32 2.21
C LEU A 23 7.06 -7.30 1.73
N ALA A 24 7.68 -8.48 1.65
CA ALA A 24 9.12 -8.65 1.40
C ALA A 24 9.47 -9.15 -0.01
N ASP A 25 8.64 -8.84 -1.00
CA ASP A 25 8.86 -9.21 -2.40
C ASP A 25 10.14 -8.58 -2.98
N GLU A 26 10.62 -9.09 -4.11
CA GLU A 26 11.77 -8.52 -4.83
C GLU A 26 11.60 -7.01 -5.12
N MET A 27 12.72 -6.30 -5.16
CA MET A 27 12.74 -4.88 -5.53
C MET A 27 12.27 -4.70 -6.98
N GLY A 28 11.56 -3.61 -7.26
CA GLY A 28 11.00 -3.36 -8.59
C GLY A 28 9.63 -4.00 -8.87
N LEU A 29 9.10 -4.86 -7.98
CA LEU A 29 7.77 -5.45 -8.15
C LEU A 29 6.60 -4.50 -7.83
N GLY A 30 6.87 -3.25 -7.46
CA GLY A 30 5.84 -2.22 -7.28
C GLY A 30 5.15 -2.25 -5.92
N LYS A 31 5.88 -2.60 -4.85
CA LYS A 31 5.37 -2.59 -3.46
C LYS A 31 4.72 -1.26 -3.07
N THR A 32 5.30 -0.13 -3.49
CA THR A 32 4.71 1.21 -3.27
C THR A 32 3.28 1.31 -3.84
N CYS A 33 3.09 0.90 -5.10
CA CYS A 33 1.77 0.92 -5.75
C CYS A 33 0.78 -0.02 -5.05
N GLN A 34 1.24 -1.21 -4.60
CA GLN A 34 0.40 -2.11 -3.82
C GLN A 34 -0.03 -1.48 -2.47
N THR A 35 0.89 -0.84 -1.75
CA THR A 35 0.58 -0.14 -0.49
C THR A 35 -0.37 1.03 -0.71
N ILE A 36 -0.17 1.84 -1.76
CA ILE A 36 -1.08 2.94 -2.11
C ILE A 36 -2.47 2.39 -2.44
N SER A 37 -2.55 1.30 -3.21
CA SER A 37 -3.82 0.64 -3.55
C SER A 37 -4.59 0.21 -2.30
N LEU A 38 -3.89 -0.31 -1.28
CA LEU A 38 -4.49 -0.64 0.00
C LEU A 38 -5.07 0.61 0.70
N LEU A 39 -4.33 1.73 0.74
CA LEU A 39 -4.81 2.98 1.35
C LEU A 39 -6.04 3.54 0.64
N VAL A 40 -6.06 3.49 -0.70
CA VAL A 40 -7.22 3.90 -1.51
C VAL A 40 -8.42 2.99 -1.24
N TYR A 41 -8.21 1.67 -1.17
CA TYR A 41 -9.25 0.72 -0.82
C TYR A 41 -9.83 0.99 0.57
N MET A 42 -8.98 1.25 1.57
CA MET A 42 -9.41 1.55 2.93
C MET A 42 -10.18 2.87 3.02
N SER A 43 -9.69 3.93 2.39
CA SER A 43 -10.34 5.26 2.43
C SER A 43 -11.65 5.31 1.64
N GLY A 44 -11.70 4.64 0.48
CA GLY A 44 -12.86 4.60 -0.39
C GLY A 44 -13.87 3.53 0.02
N ALA A 45 -13.53 2.26 -0.19
CA ALA A 45 -14.47 1.14 -0.06
C ALA A 45 -14.82 0.83 1.41
N LEU A 46 -13.86 0.95 2.33
CA LEU A 46 -14.10 0.71 3.76
C LEU A 46 -14.51 1.96 4.54
N GLY A 47 -14.50 3.14 3.90
CA GLY A 47 -14.85 4.41 4.54
C GLY A 47 -13.91 4.84 5.67
N GLN A 48 -12.72 4.24 5.78
CA GLN A 48 -11.73 4.56 6.80
C GLN A 48 -10.94 5.81 6.38
N LYS A 49 -11.41 6.98 6.78
CA LYS A 49 -10.87 8.27 6.32
C LYS A 49 -9.50 8.67 6.90
N GLY A 50 -8.85 7.80 7.67
CA GLY A 50 -7.55 8.06 8.29
C GLY A 50 -7.62 8.79 9.64
N PRO A 51 -6.50 9.35 10.12
CA PRO A 51 -5.26 9.63 9.38
C PRO A 51 -4.42 8.39 9.06
N PHE A 52 -3.79 8.38 7.88
CA PHE A 52 -2.79 7.38 7.49
C PHE A 52 -1.39 7.99 7.54
N LEU A 53 -0.40 7.22 8.00
CA LEU A 53 0.99 7.64 8.08
C LEU A 53 1.87 6.69 7.27
N VAL A 54 2.63 7.24 6.32
CA VAL A 54 3.67 6.52 5.58
C VAL A 54 5.02 7.07 6.00
N LEU A 55 5.92 6.19 6.43
CA LEU A 55 7.31 6.52 6.76
C LEU A 55 8.23 5.94 5.70
N SER A 56 9.12 6.76 5.16
CA SER A 56 10.11 6.33 4.17
C SER A 56 11.40 7.16 4.25
N PRO A 57 12.53 6.67 3.71
CA PRO A 57 13.75 7.47 3.59
C PRO A 57 13.53 8.75 2.77
N LEU A 58 14.25 9.82 3.13
CA LEU A 58 14.16 11.11 2.44
C LEU A 58 14.36 11.01 0.92
N SER A 59 15.24 10.13 0.48
CA SER A 59 15.58 9.91 -0.94
C SER A 59 14.42 9.39 -1.79
N VAL A 60 13.36 8.82 -1.19
CA VAL A 60 12.22 8.24 -1.92
C VAL A 60 10.90 8.95 -1.63
N LEU A 61 10.89 10.01 -0.81
CA LEU A 61 9.66 10.75 -0.49
C LEU A 61 9.01 11.36 -1.74
N GLU A 62 9.80 11.92 -2.66
CA GLU A 62 9.27 12.47 -3.89
C GLU A 62 8.66 11.40 -4.79
N ASN A 63 9.24 10.19 -4.82
CA ASN A 63 8.65 9.06 -5.52
C ASN A 63 7.28 8.67 -4.94
N TRP A 64 7.14 8.64 -3.61
CA TRP A 64 5.86 8.39 -2.96
C TRP A 64 4.81 9.45 -3.30
N ARG A 65 5.20 10.74 -3.30
CA ARG A 65 4.30 11.83 -3.68
C ARG A 65 3.83 11.67 -5.13
N ASN A 66 4.75 11.45 -6.05
CA ASN A 66 4.43 11.31 -7.47
C ASN A 66 3.54 10.09 -7.75
N GLU A 67 3.75 8.98 -7.05
CA GLU A 67 2.90 7.79 -7.17
C GLU A 67 1.50 7.97 -6.54
N LEU A 68 1.34 8.85 -5.56
CA LEU A 68 0.03 9.20 -4.99
C LEU A 68 -0.76 10.19 -5.86
N GLU A 69 -0.06 11.04 -6.63
CA GLU A 69 -0.67 12.04 -7.51
C GLU A 69 -1.05 11.49 -8.90
N ARG A 70 -0.46 10.35 -9.29
CA ARG A 70 -0.76 9.63 -10.53
C ARG A 70 -2.10 8.93 -10.49
#